data_AF-A0A9W7YKC8-F1
#
_entry.id   AF-A0A9W7YKC8-F1
#
_cell.length_a   1.000
_cell.length_b   1.000
_cell.length_c   1.000
_cell.angle_alpha   90.00
_cell.angle_beta   90.00
_cell.angle_gamma   90.00
#
_symmetry.space_group_name_H-M   'P 1'
#
loop_
_entity.id
_entity.type
_entity.pdbx_description
1 polymer ?
#
loop_
_entity_poly.entity_id
_entity_poly.type
_entity_poly.pdbx_seq_one_letter_code
_entity_poly.pdbx_strand_id
1 'polypeptide(L)'
;MTEPAQREYKYPECHTVIRTKFSSDDGKKRITNPMYRNVGSYNHAQSIGEVLRAAQTFWRGELWQDMQLMSRVLYRNKNQHKGGVYFRRLGELRRVLRVLDGQRVDELMDQLCQSFFAQGVVRAARRVNVWQQLPCAPFVCAVCERISQLVALVIKAQRVAWNTYVQFAGQTAQTLFMPLALVVQGVAARVFVVLRGWHRDVCTIYDVLVRWLPYLPQCVDGTGTNNLVPVESLWVSLPFESEGVVERLVKDAANLS
;
A
#
# COMPACT_ATOMS: atom_id res chain seq x y z
N MET A 1 -1.54 19.51 33.48
CA MET A 1 -0.88 19.60 32.17
C MET A 1 0.24 18.58 32.17
N THR A 2 -0.09 17.35 31.81
CA THR A 2 0.81 16.19 31.82
C THR A 2 1.33 15.96 30.40
N GLU A 3 2.64 15.74 30.29
CA GLU A 3 3.40 15.50 29.06
C GLU A 3 2.76 14.44 28.16
N PRO A 4 2.78 14.61 26.82
CA PRO A 4 2.39 13.54 25.93
C PRO A 4 3.41 12.40 26.01
N ALA A 5 2.94 11.26 26.52
CA ALA A 5 3.65 10.00 26.63
C ALA A 5 4.46 9.68 25.36
N GLN A 6 5.77 9.51 25.55
CA GLN A 6 6.69 8.97 24.57
C GLN A 6 6.16 7.64 24.04
N ARG A 7 5.96 7.56 22.72
CA ARG A 7 5.67 6.29 22.06
C ARG A 7 6.94 5.46 22.06
N GLU A 8 7.00 4.49 22.95
CA GLU A 8 8.03 3.46 22.96
C GLU A 8 7.82 2.54 21.75
N TYR A 9 8.65 2.71 20.73
CA TYR A 9 8.64 1.87 19.52
C TYR A 9 9.43 0.59 19.80
N LYS A 10 8.88 -0.56 19.42
CA LYS A 10 9.41 -1.92 19.67
C LYS A 10 10.78 -2.24 19.01
N TYR A 11 11.40 -1.27 18.35
CA TYR A 11 12.75 -1.38 17.78
C TYR A 11 13.56 -0.17 18.24
N PRO A 12 14.58 -0.37 19.09
CA PRO A 12 15.40 0.73 19.57
C PRO A 12 16.24 1.23 18.40
N GLU A 13 16.16 2.53 18.14
CA GLU A 13 17.00 3.24 17.17
C GLU A 13 16.82 2.80 15.70
N CYS A 14 15.73 3.28 15.07
CA CYS A 14 15.77 3.59 13.65
C CYS A 14 16.87 4.65 13.46
N HIS A 15 18.10 4.25 13.15
CA HIS A 15 19.19 5.17 12.87
C HIS A 15 18.86 5.90 11.56
N THR A 16 18.10 6.99 11.67
CA THR A 16 17.88 7.87 10.54
C THR A 16 19.16 8.65 10.28
N VAL A 17 19.66 8.54 9.06
CA VAL A 17 20.90 9.22 8.70
C VAL A 17 20.52 10.59 8.18
N ILE A 18 20.92 11.63 8.90
CA ILE A 18 20.70 13.02 8.50
C ILE A 18 21.48 13.28 7.21
N ARG A 19 20.84 13.90 6.23
CA ARG A 19 21.38 14.24 4.91
C ARG A 19 22.73 14.94 4.97
N THR A 20 22.94 15.83 5.93
CA THR A 20 24.20 16.56 6.13
C THR A 20 25.40 15.67 6.45
N LYS A 21 25.18 14.43 6.89
CA LYS A 21 26.26 13.46 7.19
C LYS A 21 26.84 12.77 5.95
N PHE A 22 26.18 12.87 4.80
CA PHE A 22 26.62 12.20 3.56
C PHE A 22 26.43 13.04 2.28
N SER A 23 25.68 14.13 2.32
CA SER A 23 25.66 15.16 1.27
C SER A 23 26.87 16.06 1.45
N SER A 24 27.90 15.89 0.62
CA SER A 24 29.01 16.83 0.54
C SER A 24 28.57 18.01 -0.33
N ASP A 25 27.95 19.03 0.27
CA ASP A 25 27.56 20.25 -0.45
C ASP A 25 28.78 20.97 -1.09
N ASP A 26 30.01 20.67 -0.65
CA ASP A 26 31.27 21.27 -1.14
C ASP A 26 32.16 20.33 -1.98
N GLY A 27 31.66 19.19 -2.47
CA GLY A 27 32.41 18.30 -3.38
C GLY A 27 33.74 17.69 -2.88
N LYS A 28 34.19 17.98 -1.65
CA LYS A 28 35.52 17.60 -1.14
C LYS A 28 35.53 16.79 0.16
N LYS A 29 34.39 16.54 0.80
CA LYS A 29 34.36 15.71 2.02
C LYS A 29 34.12 14.25 1.65
N ARG A 30 35.21 13.46 1.66
CA ARG A 30 35.13 12.00 1.60
C ARG A 30 34.28 11.50 2.77
N ILE A 31 33.24 10.73 2.47
CA ILE A 31 32.47 9.98 3.46
C ILE A 31 33.44 9.00 4.13
N THR A 32 33.87 9.31 5.36
CA THR A 32 34.83 8.49 6.12
C THR A 32 34.18 7.30 6.81
N ASN A 33 32.85 7.33 7.01
CA ASN A 33 32.13 6.26 7.67
C ASN A 33 31.73 5.16 6.65
N PRO A 34 32.20 3.91 6.81
CA PRO A 34 31.87 2.81 5.91
C PRO A 34 30.36 2.52 5.82
N MET A 35 29.55 2.89 6.82
CA MET A 35 28.09 2.73 6.79
C MET A 35 27.39 3.56 5.71
N TYR A 36 28.01 4.66 5.24
CA TYR A 36 27.40 5.57 4.27
C TYR A 36 28.03 5.48 2.88
N ARG A 37 28.91 4.49 2.68
CA ARG A 37 29.67 4.34 1.43
C ARG A 37 28.77 4.16 0.20
N ASN A 38 27.61 3.53 0.37
CA ASN A 38 26.67 3.24 -0.71
C ASN A 38 25.62 4.34 -0.94
N VAL A 39 25.55 5.33 -0.04
CA VAL A 39 24.49 6.36 -0.03
C VAL A 39 24.82 7.48 -1.02
N GLY A 40 26.09 7.80 -1.23
CA GLY A 40 26.49 8.92 -2.11
C GLY A 40 26.26 8.68 -3.61
N SER A 41 26.12 7.42 -4.05
CA SER A 41 26.06 7.05 -5.47
C SER A 41 24.66 6.99 -6.08
N TYR A 42 23.61 7.25 -5.30
CA TYR A 42 22.23 7.02 -5.71
C TYR A 42 21.37 8.30 -5.66
N ASN A 43 20.44 8.44 -6.61
CA ASN A 43 19.51 9.57 -6.65
C ASN A 43 18.32 9.35 -5.69
N HIS A 44 18.56 9.57 -4.40
CA HIS A 44 17.53 9.44 -3.36
C HIS A 44 16.33 10.36 -3.58
N ALA A 45 16.54 11.56 -4.12
CA ALA A 45 15.47 12.53 -4.34
C ALA A 45 14.42 12.00 -5.35
N GLN A 46 14.88 11.31 -6.40
CA GLN A 46 13.99 10.70 -7.38
C GLN A 46 13.12 9.61 -6.74
N SER A 47 13.73 8.67 -6.02
CA SER A 47 13.00 7.55 -5.40
C SER A 47 12.01 8.03 -4.33
N ILE A 48 12.37 9.04 -3.53
CA ILE A 48 11.45 9.68 -2.58
C ILE A 48 10.27 10.31 -3.34
N GLY A 49 10.53 11.02 -4.44
CA GLY A 49 9.49 11.62 -5.26
C GLY A 49 8.52 10.59 -5.85
N GLU A 50 9.02 9.45 -6.31
CA GLU A 50 8.22 8.34 -6.81
C GLU A 50 7.33 7.74 -5.70
N VAL A 51 7.91 7.44 -4.53
CA VAL A 51 7.17 6.93 -3.36
C VAL A 51 6.09 7.92 -2.92
N LEU A 52 6.42 9.21 -2.79
CA LEU A 52 5.46 10.24 -2.37
C LEU A 52 4.32 10.42 -3.36
N ARG A 53 4.58 10.26 -4.66
CA ARG A 53 3.55 10.35 -5.71
C ARG A 53 2.60 9.17 -5.63
N ALA A 54 3.13 7.95 -5.55
CA ALA A 54 2.34 6.74 -5.43
C ALA A 54 1.54 6.69 -4.12
N ALA A 55 2.12 7.15 -3.00
CA ALA A 55 1.48 7.12 -1.68
C ALA A 55 0.20 7.97 -1.58
N GLN A 56 -0.01 8.94 -2.47
CA GLN A 56 -1.14 9.86 -2.39
C GLN A 56 -2.48 9.20 -2.66
N THR A 57 -2.51 8.13 -3.45
CA THR A 57 -3.77 7.46 -3.78
C THR A 57 -4.40 6.78 -2.56
N PHE A 58 -3.59 6.42 -1.56
CA PHE A 58 -4.08 5.88 -0.28
C PHE A 58 -4.72 6.96 0.61
N TRP A 59 -4.38 8.24 0.43
CA TRP A 59 -4.88 9.34 1.28
C TRP A 59 -6.18 9.96 0.77
N ARG A 60 -6.65 9.64 -0.44
CA ARG A 60 -7.88 10.22 -1.01
C ARG A 60 -9.16 9.74 -0.34
N GLY A 61 -9.13 8.61 0.36
CA GLY A 61 -10.27 8.07 1.12
C GLY A 61 -11.46 7.59 0.29
N GLU A 62 -11.40 7.64 -1.05
CA GLU A 62 -12.48 7.25 -1.97
C GLU A 62 -12.96 5.80 -1.72
N LEU A 63 -12.02 4.88 -1.52
CA LEU A 63 -12.32 3.47 -1.21
C LEU A 63 -13.18 3.33 0.05
N TRP A 64 -12.88 4.13 1.08
CA TRP A 64 -13.55 4.08 2.36
C TRP A 64 -14.95 4.68 2.30
N GLN A 65 -15.15 5.71 1.49
CA GLN A 65 -16.48 6.26 1.19
C GLN A 65 -17.36 5.21 0.51
N ASP A 66 -16.83 4.51 -0.49
CA ASP A 66 -17.55 3.44 -1.19
C ASP A 66 -17.85 2.24 -0.26
N MET A 67 -16.92 1.90 0.64
CA MET A 67 -17.14 0.87 1.68
C MET A 67 -18.26 1.27 2.66
N GLN A 68 -18.34 2.53 3.05
CA GLN A 68 -19.42 3.04 3.92
C GLN A 68 -20.77 3.00 3.21
N LEU A 69 -20.83 3.44 1.95
CA LEU A 69 -22.04 3.36 1.13
C LEU A 69 -22.52 1.90 1.01
N MET A 70 -21.62 0.98 0.67
CA MET A 70 -21.92 -0.45 0.63
C MET A 70 -22.43 -0.99 1.96
N SER A 71 -21.87 -0.53 3.09
CA SER A 71 -22.31 -0.95 4.43
C SER A 71 -23.74 -0.49 4.72
N ARG A 72 -24.14 0.71 4.28
CA ARG A 72 -25.52 1.20 4.40
C ARG A 72 -26.48 0.39 3.53
N VAL A 73 -26.08 0.07 2.29
CA VAL A 73 -26.86 -0.78 1.38
C VAL A 73 -27.08 -2.17 2.00
N LEU A 74 -26.02 -2.79 2.52
CA LEU A 74 -26.10 -4.09 3.20
C LEU A 74 -27.01 -4.05 4.42
N TYR A 75 -26.93 -2.99 5.23
CA TYR A 75 -27.77 -2.86 6.41
C TYR A 75 -29.26 -2.75 6.04
N ARG A 76 -29.60 -1.86 5.12
CA ARG A 76 -30.99 -1.62 4.68
C ARG A 76 -31.64 -2.85 4.05
N ASN A 77 -30.87 -3.64 3.30
CA ASN A 77 -31.37 -4.74 2.50
C ASN A 77 -31.18 -6.12 3.17
N LYS A 78 -30.65 -6.16 4.40
CA LYS A 78 -30.28 -7.41 5.09
C LYS A 78 -31.45 -8.38 5.22
N ASN A 79 -32.61 -7.92 5.68
CA ASN A 79 -33.72 -8.81 6.00
C ASN A 79 -34.42 -9.37 4.75
N GLN A 80 -34.41 -8.62 3.64
CA GLN A 80 -35.04 -9.03 2.38
C GLN A 80 -34.18 -10.03 1.59
N HIS A 81 -32.84 -9.91 1.67
CA HIS A 81 -31.93 -10.62 0.77
C HIS A 81 -30.95 -11.57 1.49
N LYS A 82 -31.10 -11.79 2.80
CA LYS A 82 -30.14 -12.56 3.64
C LYS A 82 -29.75 -13.92 3.06
N GLY A 83 -30.72 -14.64 2.45
CA GLY A 83 -30.51 -15.97 1.88
C GLY A 83 -29.86 -15.97 0.48
N GLY A 84 -29.84 -14.84 -0.21
CA GLY A 84 -29.36 -14.74 -1.58
C GLY A 84 -27.85 -14.94 -1.72
N VAL A 85 -27.42 -15.70 -2.73
CA VAL A 85 -25.99 -15.88 -3.05
C VAL A 85 -25.33 -14.55 -3.41
N TYR A 86 -25.97 -13.72 -4.24
CA TYR A 86 -25.49 -12.38 -4.60
C TYR A 86 -25.27 -11.50 -3.37
N PHE A 87 -26.17 -11.57 -2.38
CA PHE A 87 -26.10 -10.77 -1.17
C PHE A 87 -24.98 -11.24 -0.23
N ARG A 88 -24.72 -12.56 -0.20
CA ARG A 88 -23.55 -13.11 0.49
C ARG A 88 -22.23 -12.62 -0.12
N ARG A 89 -22.15 -12.49 -1.45
CA ARG A 89 -20.97 -11.93 -2.14
C ARG A 89 -20.75 -10.46 -1.81
N LEU A 90 -21.80 -9.66 -1.74
CA LEU A 90 -21.69 -8.28 -1.24
C LEU A 90 -21.17 -8.23 0.21
N GLY A 91 -21.65 -9.16 1.05
CA GLY A 91 -21.15 -9.31 2.42
C GLY A 91 -19.66 -9.70 2.48
N GLU A 92 -19.21 -10.56 1.55
CA GLU A 92 -17.80 -10.95 1.39
C GLU A 92 -16.94 -9.76 0.99
N LEU A 93 -17.36 -8.96 0.00
CA LEU A 93 -16.66 -7.74 -0.40
C LEU A 93 -16.45 -6.80 0.78
N ARG A 94 -17.49 -6.56 1.58
CA ARG A 94 -17.38 -5.75 2.80
C ARG A 94 -16.38 -6.34 3.80
N ARG A 95 -16.37 -7.66 3.99
CA ARG A 95 -15.43 -8.31 4.91
C ARG A 95 -13.99 -8.11 4.46
N VAL A 96 -13.69 -8.33 3.18
CA VAL A 96 -12.34 -8.16 2.66
C VAL A 96 -11.89 -6.71 2.75
N LEU A 97 -12.75 -5.74 2.43
CA LEU A 97 -12.43 -4.31 2.57
C LEU A 97 -12.17 -3.91 4.04
N ARG A 98 -12.85 -4.52 5.01
CA ARG A 98 -12.55 -4.29 6.43
C ARG A 98 -11.21 -4.89 6.86
N VAL A 99 -10.83 -6.04 6.31
CA VAL A 99 -9.49 -6.61 6.55
C VAL A 99 -8.42 -5.68 5.97
N LEU A 100 -8.69 -5.09 4.80
CA LEU A 100 -7.81 -4.10 4.16
C LEU A 100 -7.70 -2.80 4.98
N ASP A 101 -8.82 -2.29 5.50
CA ASP A 101 -8.87 -1.15 6.42
C ASP A 101 -8.04 -1.42 7.70
N GLY A 102 -8.15 -2.63 8.24
CA GLY A 102 -7.37 -3.09 9.40
C GLY A 102 -5.85 -3.11 9.17
N GLN A 103 -5.37 -3.11 7.93
CA GLN A 103 -3.93 -2.99 7.63
C GLN A 103 -3.39 -1.56 7.83
N ARG A 104 -4.26 -0.56 8.02
CA ARG A 104 -3.92 0.86 8.22
C ARG A 104 -2.90 1.34 7.18
N VAL A 105 -3.25 1.12 5.91
CA VAL A 105 -2.38 1.38 4.75
C VAL A 105 -1.96 2.85 4.70
N ASP A 106 -2.90 3.75 4.99
CA ASP A 106 -2.66 5.18 5.08
C ASP A 106 -1.57 5.53 6.09
N GLU A 107 -1.55 4.86 7.24
CA GLU A 107 -0.54 5.04 8.28
C GLU A 107 0.79 4.38 7.94
N LEU A 108 0.77 3.20 7.33
CA LEU A 108 2.00 2.56 6.84
C LEU A 108 2.70 3.49 5.82
N MET A 109 1.95 4.04 4.87
CA MET A 109 2.48 4.98 3.88
C MET A 109 2.92 6.29 4.52
N ASP A 110 2.19 6.77 5.52
CA ASP A 110 2.55 7.98 6.26
C ASP A 110 3.83 7.80 7.07
N GLN A 111 4.01 6.67 7.73
CA GLN A 111 5.22 6.31 8.48
C GLN A 111 6.43 6.22 7.54
N LEU A 112 6.28 5.52 6.41
CA LEU A 112 7.30 5.45 5.38
C LEU A 112 7.68 6.86 4.89
N CYS A 113 6.70 7.67 4.51
CA CYS A 113 6.95 9.01 4.00
C CYS A 113 7.57 9.93 5.07
N GLN A 114 7.11 9.84 6.32
CA GLN A 114 7.64 10.63 7.43
C GLN A 114 9.10 10.29 7.75
N SER A 115 9.53 9.05 7.50
CA SER A 115 10.92 8.63 7.73
C SER A 115 11.96 9.41 6.92
N PHE A 116 11.53 10.14 5.88
CA PHE A 116 12.41 10.96 5.03
C PHE A 116 12.55 12.42 5.50
N PHE A 117 11.69 12.90 6.40
CA PHE A 117 11.60 14.30 6.80
C PHE A 117 11.75 14.46 8.32
N ALA A 118 12.20 15.64 8.78
CA ALA A 118 12.19 15.93 10.22
C ALA A 118 10.80 15.78 10.84
N GLN A 119 10.81 15.51 12.14
CA GLN A 119 9.61 15.48 12.96
C GLN A 119 8.85 16.81 12.81
N GLY A 120 7.52 16.72 12.69
CA GLY A 120 6.64 17.89 12.54
C GLY A 120 6.32 18.31 11.11
N VAL A 121 6.96 17.73 10.08
CA VAL A 121 6.61 18.00 8.68
C VAL A 121 5.26 17.37 8.33
N VAL A 122 4.25 18.22 8.16
CA VAL A 122 2.88 17.82 7.76
C VAL A 122 2.88 17.19 6.36
N ARG A 123 2.01 16.21 6.11
CA ARG A 123 1.87 15.48 4.84
C ARG A 123 1.87 16.40 3.60
N ALA A 124 1.13 17.50 3.64
CA ALA A 124 1.03 18.45 2.53
C ALA A 124 2.37 19.14 2.20
N ALA A 125 3.21 19.35 3.21
CA ALA A 125 4.48 20.05 3.07
C ALA A 125 5.61 19.15 2.53
N ARG A 126 5.44 17.82 2.52
CA ARG A 126 6.49 16.86 2.10
C ARG A 126 6.86 16.93 0.61
N ARG A 127 6.00 17.50 -0.23
CA ARG A 127 6.30 17.70 -1.66
C ARG A 127 7.24 18.88 -1.93
N VAL A 128 7.22 19.86 -1.04
CA VAL A 128 7.95 21.13 -1.19
C VAL A 128 9.21 21.12 -0.34
N ASN A 129 9.17 20.43 0.80
CA ASN A 129 10.32 20.29 1.66
C ASN A 129 11.39 19.41 1.04
N VAL A 130 12.62 19.85 1.23
CA VAL A 130 13.81 19.06 0.96
C VAL A 130 13.86 17.93 2.00
N TRP A 131 14.04 16.69 1.54
CA TRP A 131 14.20 15.54 2.44
C TRP A 131 15.47 15.72 3.30
N GLN A 132 15.41 15.27 4.55
CA GLN A 132 16.42 15.58 5.56
C GLN A 132 17.06 14.34 6.15
N GLN A 133 16.42 13.19 6.01
CA GLN A 133 16.91 11.94 6.57
C GLN A 133 16.60 10.75 5.65
N LEU A 134 17.35 9.67 5.81
CA LEU A 134 17.07 8.39 5.17
C LEU A 134 16.80 7.32 6.22
N PRO A 135 15.78 6.46 6.01
CA PRO A 135 15.55 5.29 6.85
C PRO A 135 16.64 4.24 6.64
N CYS A 136 16.80 3.38 7.64
CA CYS A 136 17.71 2.25 7.55
C CYS A 136 17.14 1.09 6.70
N ALA A 137 18.04 0.25 6.18
CA ALA A 137 17.67 -0.91 5.39
C ALA A 137 16.72 -1.88 6.14
N PRO A 138 16.93 -2.23 7.43
CA PRO A 138 16.01 -3.13 8.15
C PRO A 138 14.57 -2.59 8.27
N PHE A 139 14.42 -1.28 8.48
CA PHE A 139 13.10 -0.64 8.49
C PHE A 139 12.41 -0.78 7.12
N VAL A 140 13.14 -0.53 6.04
CA VAL A 140 12.60 -0.64 4.68
C VAL A 140 12.27 -2.10 4.34
N CYS A 141 13.07 -3.08 4.77
CA CYS A 141 12.72 -4.50 4.64
C CYS A 141 11.38 -4.83 5.32
N ALA A 142 11.19 -4.40 6.58
CA ALA A 142 9.94 -4.63 7.31
C ALA A 142 8.74 -3.95 6.62
N VAL A 143 8.94 -2.77 6.02
CA VAL A 143 7.92 -2.10 5.20
C VAL A 143 7.62 -2.91 3.93
N CYS A 144 8.64 -3.42 3.22
CA CYS A 144 8.47 -4.26 2.04
C CYS A 144 7.67 -5.54 2.34
N GLU A 145 7.92 -6.20 3.46
CA GLU A 145 7.16 -7.38 3.90
C GLU A 145 5.67 -7.05 4.14
N ARG A 146 5.38 -5.91 4.77
CA ARG A 146 3.98 -5.46 4.95
C ARG A 146 3.33 -5.11 3.62
N ILE A 147 4.09 -4.53 2.70
CA ILE A 147 3.64 -4.18 1.36
C ILE A 147 3.30 -5.45 0.55
N SER A 148 4.11 -6.51 0.61
CA SER A 148 3.82 -7.75 -0.12
C SER A 148 2.51 -8.40 0.35
N GLN A 149 2.24 -8.38 1.66
CA GLN A 149 0.97 -8.82 2.24
C GLN A 149 -0.20 -7.95 1.77
N LEU A 150 0.01 -6.63 1.68
CA LEU A 150 -0.97 -5.69 1.17
C LEU A 150 -1.32 -5.98 -0.30
N VAL A 151 -0.34 -6.25 -1.17
CA VAL A 151 -0.56 -6.62 -2.57
C VAL A 151 -1.50 -7.83 -2.68
N ALA A 152 -1.21 -8.90 -1.94
CA ALA A 152 -2.04 -10.11 -1.94
C ALA A 152 -3.49 -9.83 -1.52
N LEU A 153 -3.68 -8.96 -0.51
CA LEU A 153 -5.00 -8.57 -0.04
C LEU A 153 -5.76 -7.70 -1.05
N VAL A 154 -5.07 -6.78 -1.73
CA VAL A 154 -5.64 -5.93 -2.79
C VAL A 154 -6.10 -6.78 -3.97
N ILE A 155 -5.29 -7.75 -4.42
CA ILE A 155 -5.67 -8.69 -5.50
C ILE A 155 -6.91 -9.49 -5.11
N LYS A 156 -6.95 -10.00 -3.87
CA LYS A 156 -8.14 -10.70 -3.35
C LYS A 156 -9.37 -9.78 -3.35
N ALA A 157 -9.23 -8.54 -2.92
CA ALA A 157 -10.31 -7.56 -2.90
C ALA A 157 -10.83 -7.26 -4.32
N GLN A 158 -9.94 -7.11 -5.31
CA GLN A 158 -10.33 -6.92 -6.71
C GLN A 158 -11.16 -8.09 -7.23
N ARG A 159 -10.71 -9.33 -6.97
CA ARG A 159 -11.43 -10.54 -7.40
C ARG A 159 -12.83 -10.62 -6.80
N VAL A 160 -12.97 -10.30 -5.51
CA VAL A 160 -14.27 -10.30 -4.83
C VAL A 160 -15.16 -9.16 -5.36
N ALA A 161 -14.60 -7.99 -5.66
CA ALA A 161 -15.34 -6.88 -6.26
C ALA A 161 -15.89 -7.25 -7.64
N TRP A 162 -15.06 -7.85 -8.50
CA TRP A 162 -15.46 -8.37 -9.81
C TRP A 162 -16.57 -9.42 -9.70
N ASN A 163 -16.38 -10.43 -8.85
CA ASN A 163 -17.39 -11.47 -8.66
C ASN A 163 -18.72 -10.90 -8.14
N THR A 164 -18.67 -9.88 -7.28
CA THR A 164 -19.86 -9.17 -6.80
C THR A 164 -20.56 -8.47 -7.95
N TYR A 165 -19.80 -7.75 -8.80
CA TYR A 165 -20.34 -7.10 -10.00
C TYR A 165 -21.05 -8.09 -10.92
N VAL A 166 -20.42 -9.21 -11.27
CA VAL A 166 -20.99 -10.25 -12.17
C VAL A 166 -22.29 -10.83 -11.58
N GLN A 167 -22.32 -11.10 -10.28
CA GLN A 167 -23.51 -11.65 -9.62
C GLN A 167 -24.70 -10.70 -9.67
N PHE A 168 -24.46 -9.40 -9.47
CA PHE A 168 -25.53 -8.40 -9.59
C PHE A 168 -25.86 -8.06 -11.04
N ALA A 169 -24.93 -8.20 -11.99
CA ALA A 169 -25.23 -8.14 -13.42
C ALA A 169 -26.23 -9.23 -13.83
N GLY A 170 -26.08 -10.45 -13.29
CA GLY A 170 -27.06 -11.51 -13.46
C GLY A 170 -28.44 -11.16 -12.90
N GLN A 171 -28.51 -10.47 -11.75
CA GLN A 171 -29.79 -10.01 -11.20
C GLN A 171 -30.45 -8.95 -12.11
N THR A 172 -29.66 -8.01 -12.63
CA THR A 172 -30.13 -6.99 -13.58
C THR A 172 -30.63 -7.61 -14.87
N ALA A 173 -29.92 -8.61 -15.43
CA ALA A 173 -30.34 -9.33 -16.64
C ALA A 173 -31.66 -10.08 -16.45
N GLN A 174 -31.92 -10.59 -15.24
CA GLN A 174 -33.18 -11.21 -14.86
C GLN A 174 -34.25 -10.18 -14.42
N THR A 175 -33.96 -8.88 -14.51
CA THR A 175 -34.82 -7.77 -14.09
C THR A 175 -35.22 -7.80 -12.60
N LEU A 176 -34.46 -8.52 -11.78
CA LEU A 176 -34.72 -8.68 -10.34
C LEU A 176 -34.10 -7.52 -9.55
N PHE A 177 -34.91 -6.86 -8.72
CA PHE A 177 -34.47 -5.81 -7.80
C PHE A 177 -33.55 -4.76 -8.46
N MET A 178 -33.87 -4.35 -9.70
CA MET A 178 -33.00 -3.54 -10.56
C MET A 178 -32.37 -2.32 -9.87
N PRO A 179 -33.08 -1.50 -9.08
CA PRO A 179 -32.46 -0.35 -8.41
C PRO A 179 -31.34 -0.75 -7.45
N LEU A 180 -31.52 -1.81 -6.68
CA LEU A 180 -30.49 -2.33 -5.77
C LEU A 180 -29.31 -2.88 -6.58
N ALA A 181 -29.61 -3.66 -7.63
CA ALA A 181 -28.58 -4.27 -8.44
C ALA A 181 -27.67 -3.25 -9.13
N LEU A 182 -28.25 -2.22 -9.75
CA LEU A 182 -27.51 -1.14 -10.39
C LEU A 182 -26.65 -0.35 -9.40
N VAL A 183 -27.17 -0.05 -8.19
CA VAL A 183 -26.38 0.63 -7.15
C VAL A 183 -25.19 -0.23 -6.73
N VAL A 184 -25.40 -1.52 -6.49
CA VAL A 184 -24.31 -2.42 -6.07
C VAL A 184 -23.29 -2.62 -7.19
N GLN A 185 -23.72 -2.75 -8.45
CA GLN A 185 -22.83 -2.81 -9.60
C GLN A 185 -21.97 -1.55 -9.71
N GLY A 186 -22.56 -0.37 -9.57
CA GLY A 186 -21.83 0.90 -9.59
C GLY A 186 -20.78 1.00 -8.48
N VAL A 187 -21.15 0.62 -7.26
CA VAL A 187 -20.20 0.61 -6.13
C VAL A 187 -19.10 -0.44 -6.32
N ALA A 188 -19.43 -1.65 -6.74
CA ALA A 188 -18.46 -2.71 -6.98
C ALA A 188 -17.46 -2.34 -8.10
N ALA A 189 -17.94 -1.70 -9.18
CA ALA A 189 -17.11 -1.21 -10.26
C ALA A 189 -16.15 -0.11 -9.80
N ARG A 190 -16.63 0.87 -9.03
CA ARG A 190 -15.79 1.93 -8.45
C ARG A 190 -14.72 1.37 -7.51
N VAL A 191 -15.12 0.49 -6.60
CA VAL A 191 -14.19 -0.23 -5.70
C VAL A 191 -13.11 -0.97 -6.51
N PHE A 192 -13.50 -1.68 -7.57
CA PHE A 192 -12.55 -2.38 -8.43
C PHE A 192 -11.54 -1.43 -9.09
N VAL A 193 -12.01 -0.31 -9.64
CA VAL A 193 -11.14 0.70 -10.28
C VAL A 193 -10.16 1.31 -9.27
N VAL A 194 -10.64 1.69 -8.08
CA VAL A 194 -9.78 2.23 -7.01
C VAL A 194 -8.75 1.20 -6.56
N LEU A 195 -9.15 -0.05 -6.34
CA LEU A 195 -8.24 -1.13 -5.95
C LEU A 195 -7.22 -1.45 -7.06
N ARG A 196 -7.57 -1.27 -8.33
CA ARG A 196 -6.63 -1.42 -9.46
C ARG A 196 -5.56 -0.32 -9.44
N GLY A 197 -5.96 0.92 -9.15
CA GLY A 197 -5.04 2.03 -8.91
C GLY A 197 -4.10 1.71 -7.75
N TRP A 198 -4.66 1.30 -6.61
CA TRP A 198 -3.88 0.91 -5.44
C TRP A 198 -2.89 -0.21 -5.74
N HIS A 199 -3.30 -1.27 -6.44
CA HIS A 199 -2.39 -2.36 -6.81
C HIS A 199 -1.17 -1.86 -7.58
N ARG A 200 -1.38 -1.04 -8.63
CA ARG A 200 -0.29 -0.46 -9.41
C ARG A 200 0.64 0.39 -8.54
N ASP A 201 0.06 1.24 -7.69
CA ASP A 201 0.83 2.16 -6.87
C ASP A 201 1.60 1.42 -5.76
N VAL A 202 1.01 0.38 -5.15
CA VAL A 202 1.70 -0.48 -4.18
C VAL A 202 2.87 -1.23 -4.84
N CYS A 203 2.67 -1.82 -6.02
CA CYS A 203 3.77 -2.47 -6.76
C CYS A 203 4.87 -1.46 -7.12
N THR A 204 4.50 -0.27 -7.57
CA THR A 204 5.48 0.80 -7.86
C THR A 204 6.31 1.16 -6.63
N ILE A 205 5.68 1.30 -5.46
CA ILE A 205 6.39 1.56 -4.20
C ILE A 205 7.31 0.38 -3.87
N TYR A 206 6.83 -0.85 -3.95
CA TYR A 206 7.64 -2.04 -3.68
C TYR A 206 8.88 -2.10 -4.58
N ASP A 207 8.70 -1.92 -5.89
CA ASP A 207 9.79 -1.95 -6.87
C ASP A 207 10.81 -0.84 -6.64
N VAL A 208 10.35 0.36 -6.23
CA VAL A 208 11.26 1.44 -5.85
C VAL A 208 12.02 1.08 -4.58
N LEU A 209 11.34 0.59 -3.53
CA LEU A 209 11.98 0.26 -2.26
C LEU A 209 13.01 -0.86 -2.39
N VAL A 210 12.70 -1.92 -3.14
CA VAL A 210 13.61 -3.05 -3.36
C VAL A 210 14.83 -2.63 -4.16
N ARG A 211 14.66 -1.83 -5.23
CA ARG A 211 15.79 -1.26 -5.99
C ARG A 211 16.61 -0.28 -5.15
N TRP A 212 15.99 0.37 -4.18
CA TRP A 212 16.63 1.37 -3.34
C TRP A 212 17.39 0.78 -2.15
N LEU A 213 16.95 -0.39 -1.68
CA LEU A 213 17.50 -1.11 -0.52
C LEU A 213 19.04 -1.21 -0.45
N PRO A 214 19.79 -1.55 -1.52
CA PRO A 214 21.26 -1.65 -1.45
C PRO A 214 21.97 -0.30 -1.22
N TYR A 215 21.28 0.81 -1.47
CA TYR A 215 21.81 2.18 -1.30
C TYR A 215 21.39 2.83 0.02
N LEU A 216 20.64 2.10 0.86
CA LEU A 216 20.24 2.57 2.18
C LEU A 216 21.32 2.26 3.23
N PRO A 217 21.40 3.08 4.30
CA PRO A 217 22.32 2.83 5.39
C PRO A 217 22.01 1.50 6.07
N GLN A 218 23.03 0.67 6.24
CA GLN A 218 22.96 -0.58 6.99
C GLN A 218 23.09 -0.24 8.48
N CYS A 219 22.09 -0.63 9.28
CA CYS A 219 22.24 -0.61 10.73
C CYS A 219 23.05 -1.82 11.16
N VAL A 220 24.02 -1.61 12.04
CA VAL A 220 24.68 -2.70 12.76
C VAL A 220 23.78 -2.99 13.96
N ASP A 221 23.10 -4.13 13.94
CA ASP A 221 22.40 -4.60 15.13
C ASP A 221 23.43 -4.67 16.28
N GLY A 222 23.03 -4.35 17.52
CA GLY A 222 23.91 -4.29 18.70
C GLY A 222 24.72 -5.56 19.02
N THR A 223 24.61 -6.60 18.20
CA THR A 223 25.40 -7.84 18.21
C THR A 223 26.65 -7.81 17.32
N GLY A 224 26.91 -6.73 16.56
CA GLY A 224 28.12 -6.60 15.73
C GLY A 224 28.14 -7.46 14.47
N THR A 225 27.04 -8.13 14.15
CA THR A 225 26.87 -8.93 12.94
C THR A 225 26.16 -8.11 11.87
N ASN A 226 26.80 -7.92 10.71
CA ASN A 226 26.15 -7.38 9.52
C ASN A 226 25.08 -8.37 9.04
N ASN A 227 23.86 -8.27 9.58
CA ASN A 227 22.70 -8.97 9.04
C ASN A 227 22.31 -8.30 7.72
N LEU A 228 23.05 -8.62 6.67
CA LEU A 228 22.58 -8.45 5.30
C LEU A 228 21.36 -9.36 5.17
N VAL A 229 20.16 -8.82 5.39
CA VAL A 229 18.93 -9.53 4.99
C VAL A 229 19.11 -9.82 3.51
N PRO A 230 19.17 -11.10 3.07
CA PRO A 230 19.42 -11.41 1.68
C PRO A 230 18.25 -10.86 0.88
N VAL A 231 18.51 -9.87 0.04
CA VAL A 231 17.50 -9.25 -0.84
C VAL A 231 16.81 -10.35 -1.67
N GLU A 232 17.54 -11.43 -2.00
CA GLU A 232 17.06 -12.66 -2.65
C GLU A 232 15.87 -13.33 -1.95
N SER A 233 15.75 -13.22 -0.62
CA SER A 233 14.61 -13.78 0.13
C SER A 233 13.31 -12.98 -0.03
N LEU A 234 13.39 -11.69 -0.40
CA LEU A 234 12.23 -10.83 -0.66
C LEU A 234 11.66 -11.03 -2.08
N TRP A 235 12.43 -11.54 -3.04
CA TRP A 235 11.98 -11.74 -4.42
C TRP A 235 11.05 -12.94 -4.61
N VAL A 236 10.94 -13.84 -3.63
CA VAL A 236 10.29 -15.16 -3.81
C VAL A 236 8.75 -15.11 -3.68
N SER A 237 8.12 -13.98 -3.32
CA SER A 237 6.73 -14.02 -2.84
C SER A 237 5.70 -13.11 -3.51
N LEU A 238 6.03 -12.41 -4.60
CA LEU A 238 5.00 -11.67 -5.34
C LEU A 238 4.38 -12.55 -6.43
N PRO A 239 3.07 -12.82 -6.40
CA PRO A 239 2.39 -13.50 -7.49
C PRO A 239 2.26 -12.51 -8.65
N PHE A 240 3.35 -12.36 -9.42
CA PHE A 240 3.42 -11.51 -10.59
C PHE A 240 2.74 -12.21 -11.79
N GLU A 241 1.46 -12.53 -11.64
CA GLU A 241 0.58 -12.99 -12.73
C GLU A 241 -0.71 -12.17 -12.75
N SER A 242 -0.63 -10.84 -12.61
CA SER A 242 -1.84 -9.99 -12.62
C SER A 242 -2.35 -9.65 -14.01
N GLU A 243 -1.52 -9.70 -15.05
CA GLU A 243 -1.97 -9.38 -16.42
C GLU A 243 -2.75 -10.53 -17.06
N GLY A 244 -2.33 -11.78 -16.84
CA GLY A 244 -2.99 -12.96 -17.42
C GLY A 244 -4.33 -13.32 -16.77
N VAL A 245 -4.55 -13.01 -15.49
CA VAL A 245 -5.80 -13.38 -14.80
C VAL A 245 -6.97 -12.48 -15.21
N VAL A 246 -6.74 -11.18 -15.40
CA VAL A 246 -7.80 -10.28 -15.89
C VAL A 246 -8.12 -10.57 -17.35
N GLU A 247 -7.10 -10.84 -18.18
CA GLU A 247 -7.32 -11.19 -19.59
C GLU A 247 -8.01 -12.55 -19.74
N ARG A 248 -7.70 -13.54 -18.89
CA ARG A 248 -8.45 -14.80 -18.81
C ARG A 248 -9.88 -14.59 -18.30
N LEU A 249 -10.10 -13.78 -17.27
CA LEU A 249 -11.45 -13.51 -16.75
C LEU A 249 -12.32 -12.72 -17.75
N VAL A 250 -11.73 -11.83 -18.55
CA VAL A 250 -12.41 -11.13 -19.65
C VAL A 250 -12.72 -12.10 -20.80
N LYS A 251 -11.79 -12.99 -21.16
CA LYS A 251 -12.02 -14.04 -22.17
C LYS A 251 -13.08 -15.05 -21.71
N ASP A 252 -13.07 -15.45 -20.45
CA ASP A 252 -14.05 -16.37 -19.86
C ASP A 252 -15.45 -15.74 -19.77
N ALA A 253 -15.53 -14.43 -19.52
CA ALA A 253 -16.79 -13.68 -19.55
C ALA A 253 -17.36 -13.51 -20.97
N ALA A 254 -16.49 -13.38 -21.98
CA ALA A 254 -16.88 -13.33 -23.39
C ALA A 254 -17.35 -14.69 -23.94
N ASN A 255 -16.96 -15.80 -23.31
CA ASN A 255 -17.37 -17.15 -23.67
C ASN A 255 -18.66 -17.62 -22.94
N LEU A 256 -19.22 -16.80 -22.04
CA LEU A 256 -20.45 -17.07 -21.30
C LEU A 256 -21.67 -16.27 -21.81
N SER A 257 -21.50 -15.53 -22.92
CA SER A 257 -22.57 -14.91 -23.71
C SER A 257 -22.82 -15.70 -24.99
#